data_AF-A0A530YL76-F1
#
_entry.id   AF-A0A530YL76-F1
#
_cell.length_a   1.000
_cell.length_b   1.000
_cell.length_c   1.000
_cell.angle_alpha   90.00
_cell.angle_beta   90.00
_cell.angle_gamma   90.00
#
_symmetry.space_group_name_H-M   'P 1'
#
loop_
_entity.id
_entity.type
_entity.pdbx_description
1 polymer ?
#
loop_
_entity_poly.entity_id
_entity_poly.type
_entity_poly.pdbx_seq_one_letter_code
_entity_poly.pdbx_strand_id
1 'polypeptide(L)' 'ENAYWKGFSIRRLVSLLPETERLRLGTRIGKISTRYDELSVAYQASKDENDIPLS' A
#
# COMPACT_ATOMS: atom_id res chain seq x y z
N GLU A 1 -19.36 -5.42 -4.97
CA GLU A 1 -19.51 -3.95 -5.09
C GLU A 1 -20.83 -3.58 -4.42
N ASN A 2 -20.80 -2.78 -3.35
CA ASN A 2 -22.03 -2.31 -2.70
C ASN A 2 -22.46 -1.01 -3.43
N ALA A 3 -23.74 -0.84 -3.73
CA ALA A 3 -24.28 0.30 -4.49
C ALA A 3 -23.89 1.69 -3.91
N TYR A 4 -23.47 1.72 -2.65
CA TYR A 4 -23.08 2.94 -1.92
C TYR A 4 -21.57 3.20 -1.85
N TRP A 5 -20.71 2.24 -2.17
CA TRP A 5 -19.25 2.38 -1.99
C TRP A 5 -18.50 2.03 -3.28
N LYS A 6 -17.86 3.04 -3.87
CA LYS A 6 -16.93 2.90 -5.00
C LYS A 6 -15.50 3.03 -4.52
N GLY A 7 -14.74 1.94 -4.60
CA GLY A 7 -13.31 1.95 -4.36
C GLY A 7 -12.54 2.29 -5.63
N PHE A 8 -11.54 3.17 -5.53
CA PHE A 8 -10.61 3.43 -6.63
C PHE A 8 -9.20 3.01 -6.20
N SER A 9 -8.52 2.27 -7.08
CA SER A 9 -7.10 1.95 -6.88
C SER A 9 -6.26 3.19 -7.16
N ILE A 10 -5.62 3.74 -6.12
CA ILE A 10 -4.69 4.88 -6.25
C ILE A 10 -3.57 4.54 -7.23
N ARG A 11 -3.05 3.30 -7.22
CA ARG A 11 -2.01 2.87 -8.18
C ARG A 11 -2.51 2.94 -9.62
N ARG A 12 -3.76 2.52 -9.88
CA ARG A 12 -4.39 2.62 -11.20
C ARG A 12 -4.63 4.07 -11.62
N LEU A 13 -5.01 4.95 -10.70
CA LEU A 13 -5.16 6.37 -11.01
C LEU A 13 -3.81 6.99 -11.39
N VAL A 14 -2.74 6.66 -10.66
CA VAL A 14 -1.39 7.16 -10.95
C VAL A 14 -0.85 6.64 -12.29
N SER A 15 -1.17 5.40 -12.70
CA SER A 15 -0.69 4.87 -13.99
C SER A 15 -1.25 5.61 -15.21
N LEU A 16 -2.37 6.32 -15.06
CA LEU A 16 -3.02 7.09 -16.11
C LEU A 16 -2.50 8.53 -16.24
N LEU A 17 -1.62 8.96 -15.33
CA LEU A 17 -1.05 10.30 -15.36
C LEU A 17 0.08 10.43 -16.39
N PRO A 18 0.41 11.67 -16.82
CA PRO A 18 1.61 11.94 -17.59
C PRO A 18 2.87 11.41 -16.92
N GLU A 19 3.88 11.08 -17.72
CA GLU A 19 5.06 10.34 -17.27
C GLU A 19 5.75 10.95 -16.05
N THR A 20 5.99 12.26 -16.05
CA THR A 20 6.62 12.98 -14.94
C THR A 20 5.86 12.80 -13.62
N GLU A 21 4.54 12.93 -13.67
CA GLU A 21 3.66 12.77 -12.50
C GLU A 21 3.59 11.32 -12.04
N ARG A 22 3.47 10.40 -13.00
CA ARG A 22 3.45 8.95 -12.75
C ARG A 22 4.73 8.49 -12.05
N LEU A 23 5.90 8.95 -12.50
CA LEU A 23 7.19 8.61 -11.89
C LEU A 23 7.32 9.19 -10.48
N ARG A 24 6.97 10.48 -10.30
CA ARG A 24 7.05 11.15 -8.99
C ARG A 24 6.16 10.47 -7.96
N LEU A 25 4.90 10.23 -8.31
CA LEU A 25 3.92 9.64 -7.41
C LEU A 25 4.17 8.15 -7.20
N GLY A 26 4.58 7.41 -8.25
CA GLY A 26 5.00 6.02 -8.14
C GLY A 26 6.14 5.83 -7.15
N THR A 27 7.15 6.70 -7.22
CA THR A 27 8.27 6.70 -6.26
C THR A 27 7.79 6.91 -4.83
N ARG A 28 6.86 7.87 -4.61
CA ARG A 28 6.31 8.15 -3.28
C ARG A 28 5.49 6.99 -2.73
N ILE A 29 4.66 6.36 -3.57
CA ILE A 29 3.89 5.17 -3.22
C ILE A 29 4.82 4.03 -2.80
N GLY A 30 5.92 3.83 -3.55
CA GLY A 30 6.95 2.84 -3.22
C GLY A 30 7.52 3.06 -1.82
N LYS A 31 7.99 4.29 -1.52
CA LYS A 31 8.52 4.65 -0.20
C LYS A 31 7.54 4.38 0.94
N ILE A 32 6.25 4.71 0.74
CA ILE A 32 5.22 4.47 1.75
C ILE A 32 4.98 2.96 1.94
N SER A 33 4.94 2.20 0.84
CA SER A 33 4.73 0.75 0.89
C SER A 33 5.86 0.07 1.66
N THR A 34 7.12 0.38 1.31
CA THR A 34 8.30 -0.15 2.04
C THR A 34 8.26 0.19 3.52
N ARG A 35 7.93 1.45 3.88
CA ARG A 35 7.85 1.84 5.29
C ARG A 35 6.74 1.10 6.03
N TYR A 36 5.61 0.85 5.38
CA TYR A 36 4.53 0.06 5.96
C TYR A 36 4.98 -1.39 6.18
N ASP A 37 5.64 -2.01 5.20
CA ASP A 37 6.14 -3.38 5.31
C ASP A 37 7.13 -3.51 6.48
N GLU A 38 8.08 -2.57 6.61
CA GLU A 38 9.03 -2.51 7.74
C GLU A 38 8.31 -2.43 9.10
N LEU A 39 7.32 -1.54 9.22
CA LEU A 39 6.54 -1.37 10.44
C LEU A 39 5.69 -2.60 10.75
N SER A 40 5.12 -3.22 9.72
CA SER A 40 4.31 -4.44 9.83
C SER A 40 5.18 -5.59 10.36
N VAL A 41 6.37 -5.80 9.78
CA VAL A 41 7.32 -6.82 10.23
C VAL A 41 7.73 -6.57 11.68
N ALA A 42 8.10 -5.35 12.04
CA ALA A 42 8.48 -5.00 13.41
C ALA A 42 7.33 -5.23 14.40
N TYR A 43 6.10 -4.90 14.01
CA TYR A 43 4.91 -5.16 14.81
C TYR A 43 4.68 -6.67 15.01
N GLN A 44 4.73 -7.45 13.94
CA GLN A 44 4.50 -8.90 14.01
C GLN A 44 5.58 -9.61 14.84
N ALA A 45 6.84 -9.21 14.74
CA ALA A 45 7.92 -9.73 15.58
C ALA A 45 7.74 -9.42 17.08
N SER A 46 6.97 -8.39 17.43
CA SER A 46 6.59 -8.10 18.83
C SER A 46 5.38 -8.91 19.31
N LYS A 47 4.80 -9.72 18.42
CA LYS A 47 3.56 -10.47 18.60
C LYS A 47 3.77 -11.99 18.50
N ASP A 48 4.98 -12.50 18.75
CA ASP A 48 5.32 -13.93 18.67
C ASP A 48 4.38 -14.92 19.42
N GLU A 49 3.46 -14.44 20.29
CA GLU A 49 2.37 -15.23 20.90
C GLU A 49 1.01 -15.15 20.17
N ASN A 50 0.90 -14.42 19.05
CA ASN A 50 -0.31 -14.26 18.24
C ASN A 50 0.04 -14.33 16.75
N ASP A 51 0.38 -15.54 16.30
CA ASP A 51 0.46 -15.89 14.88
C ASP A 51 -0.93 -15.75 14.23
N ILE A 52 -1.25 -14.57 13.70
CA ILE A 52 -2.34 -14.42 12.73
C ILE A 52 -1.69 -14.41 11.35
N PRO A 53 -1.79 -15.51 10.57
CA PRO A 53 -1.19 -15.56 9.24
C PRO A 53 -1.91 -14.57 8.32
N LEU A 54 -1.16 -13.60 7.83
CA LEU A 54 -1.59 -12.65 6.81
C LEU A 54 -1.14 -13.18 5.43
N SER A 55 -1.80 -14.25 4.97
CA SER A 55 -1.69 -14.77 3.60
C SER A 55 -3.06 -14.86 2.96
#